data_AF-A0A7C1D8J5-F1
#
_entry.id   AF-A0A7C1D8J5-F1
#
_cell.length_a   1.000
_cell.length_b   1.000
_cell.length_c   1.000
_cell.angle_alpha   90.00
_cell.angle_beta   90.00
_cell.angle_gamma   90.00
#
_symmetry.space_group_name_H-M   'P 1'
#
loop_
_entity.id
_entity.type
_entity.pdbx_description
1 polymer ?
#
loop_
_entity_poly.entity_id
_entity_poly.type
_entity_poly.pdbx_seq_one_letter_code
_entity_poly.pdbx_strand_id
1 'polypeptide(L)'
;MRCEDARKMLKDYSKGFTEEEDLGPLEEHIKGCDICKRELMLWQDLGQKNRKLSSMKAGMPKELSEKVRARAKKAHSDAHLPPMARKINRIQSSLGSRRGMMLMQIVIFLGVLVFLYIFTHRDSIVVPFFMVVAIILLIAVILKKPHKTGK
;
A
#
# COMPACT_ATOMS: atom_id res chain seq x y z
N MET A 1 40.78 13.26 20.27
CA MET A 1 39.37 13.37 19.82
C MET A 1 38.51 12.32 20.53
N ARG A 2 37.25 12.62 20.87
CA ARG A 2 36.33 11.62 21.44
C ARG A 2 35.60 10.86 20.32
N CYS A 3 35.15 9.64 20.60
CA CYS A 3 34.44 8.81 19.62
C CYS A 3 33.16 9.48 19.06
N GLU A 4 32.47 10.30 19.86
CA GLU A 4 31.28 11.03 19.43
C GLU A 4 31.59 12.05 18.33
N ASP A 5 32.69 12.80 18.50
CA ASP A 5 33.14 13.81 17.55
C ASP A 5 33.61 13.14 16.25
N ALA A 6 34.32 12.01 16.37
CA ALA A 6 34.73 11.17 15.24
C ALA A 6 33.53 10.65 14.42
N ARG A 7 32.47 10.19 15.11
CA ARG A 7 31.24 9.72 14.48
C ARG A 7 30.51 10.83 13.73
N LYS A 8 30.51 12.05 14.28
CA LYS A 8 29.92 13.21 13.61
C LYS A 8 30.68 13.53 12.32
N MET A 9 32.01 13.58 12.38
CA MET A 9 32.87 13.78 11.21
C MET A 9 32.71 12.68 10.15
N LEU A 10 32.63 11.40 10.54
CA LEU A 10 32.36 10.29 9.61
C LEU A 10 31.00 10.43 8.90
N LYS A 11 29.98 10.89 9.63
CA LYS A 11 28.64 11.13 9.07
C LYS A 11 28.67 12.30 8.08
N ASP A 12 29.38 13.38 8.39
CA ASP A 12 29.48 14.54 7.51
C ASP A 12 30.33 14.23 6.27
N TYR A 13 31.39 13.41 6.43
CA TYR A 13 32.18 12.86 5.33
C TYR A 13 31.33 12.01 4.40
N SER A 14 30.47 11.13 4.94
CA SER A 14 29.57 10.29 4.14
C SER A 14 28.58 11.08 3.26
N LYS A 15 28.29 12.32 3.64
CA LYS A 15 27.39 13.22 2.94
C LYS A 15 28.12 14.18 1.99
N GLY A 16 29.46 14.19 2.00
CA GLY A 16 30.29 15.09 1.21
C GLY A 16 30.36 16.53 1.75
N PHE A 17 30.15 16.73 3.06
CA PHE A 17 30.18 18.05 3.70
C PHE A 17 31.54 18.39 4.35
N THR A 18 32.55 17.53 4.22
CA THR A 18 33.85 17.69 4.91
C THR A 18 34.95 17.93 3.89
N GLU A 19 35.75 18.97 4.10
CA GLU A 19 36.94 19.28 3.31
C GLU A 19 38.09 18.31 3.66
N GLU A 20 38.95 18.00 2.69
CA GLU A 20 40.03 17.01 2.85
C GLU A 20 41.05 17.39 3.94
N GLU A 21 41.21 18.68 4.24
CA GLU A 21 42.16 19.19 5.24
C GLU A 21 41.77 18.87 6.69
N ASP A 22 40.48 18.66 6.99
CA ASP A 22 39.98 18.42 8.35
C ASP A 22 40.02 16.94 8.80
N LEU A 23 40.50 16.04 7.94
CA LEU A 23 40.48 14.58 8.17
C LEU A 23 41.68 14.04 8.95
N GLY A 24 42.78 14.79 9.05
CA GLY A 24 44.00 14.35 9.76
C GLY A 24 43.75 13.85 11.21
N PRO A 25 43.04 14.63 12.06
CA PRO A 25 42.70 14.21 13.42
C PRO A 25 41.78 13.00 13.48
N LEU A 26 40.93 12.81 12.46
CA LEU A 26 40.02 11.67 12.34
C LEU A 26 40.80 10.39 12.02
N GLU A 27 41.74 10.45 11.08
CA GLU A 27 42.57 9.30 10.70
C GLU A 27 43.43 8.80 11.86
N GLU A 28 44.04 9.70 12.61
CA GLU A 28 44.86 9.35 13.76
C GLU A 28 44.03 8.66 14.86
N HIS A 29 42.81 9.15 15.11
CA HIS A 29 41.90 8.52 16.06
C HIS A 29 41.41 7.15 15.59
N ILE A 30 41.09 6.99 14.31
CA ILE A 30 40.60 5.71 13.76
C ILE A 30 41.68 4.62 13.83
N LYS A 31 42.96 4.99 13.68
CA LYS A 31 44.08 4.04 13.86
C LYS A 31 44.14 3.47 15.27
N GLY A 32 43.80 4.27 16.29
CA GLY A 32 43.79 3.85 17.70
C GLY A 32 42.47 3.30 18.22
N CYS A 33 41.36 3.38 17.46
CA CYS A 33 40.02 3.04 17.94
C CYS A 33 39.31 2.03 17.01
N ASP A 34 39.19 0.78 17.48
CA ASP A 34 38.52 -0.30 16.73
C ASP A 34 37.03 -0.04 16.48
N ILE A 35 36.36 0.73 17.34
CA ILE A 35 34.95 1.06 17.19
C ILE A 35 34.76 1.99 15.98
N CYS A 36 35.52 3.09 15.93
CA CYS A 36 35.48 4.04 14.83
C CYS A 36 35.96 3.41 13.51
N LYS A 37 36.89 2.46 13.58
CA LYS A 37 37.32 1.68 12.41
C LYS A 37 36.20 0.82 11.82
N ARG A 38 35.44 0.09 12.66
CA ARG A 38 34.26 -0.67 12.21
C ARG A 38 33.18 0.26 11.65
N GLU A 39 32.99 1.40 12.27
CA GLU A 39 32.01 2.39 11.84
C GLU A 39 32.37 2.99 10.47
N LEU A 40 33.64 3.32 10.22
CA LEU A 40 34.12 3.75 8.91
C LEU A 40 33.82 2.68 7.83
N MET A 41 34.10 1.40 8.09
CA MET A 41 33.77 0.33 7.15
C MET A 41 32.27 0.25 6.84
N LEU A 42 31.43 0.44 7.87
CA LEU A 42 29.98 0.46 7.70
C LEU A 42 29.52 1.63 6.83
N TRP A 43 30.09 2.81 7.01
CA TRP A 43 29.82 3.97 6.16
C TRP A 43 30.27 3.76 4.71
N GLN A 44 31.41 3.09 4.49
CA GLN A 44 31.88 2.73 3.15
C GLN A 44 30.93 1.73 2.46
N ASP A 45 30.48 0.68 3.17
CA ASP A 45 29.51 -0.29 2.64
C ASP A 45 28.16 0.36 2.32
N LEU A 46 27.64 1.22 3.21
CA LEU A 46 26.44 2.01 2.93
C LEU A 46 26.61 2.91 1.71
N GLY A 47 27.77 3.55 1.56
CA GLY A 47 28.11 4.36 0.38
C GLY A 47 28.10 3.56 -0.91
N GLN A 48 28.73 2.37 -0.92
CA GLN A 48 28.74 1.47 -2.08
C GLN A 48 27.32 0.98 -2.43
N LYS A 49 26.53 0.57 -1.44
CA LYS A 49 25.13 0.16 -1.63
C LYS A 49 24.28 1.29 -2.18
N ASN A 50 24.43 2.51 -1.66
CA ASN A 50 23.72 3.68 -2.17
C ASN A 50 24.09 4.02 -3.61
N ARG A 51 25.37 3.94 -3.98
CA ARG A 51 25.83 4.13 -5.37
C ARG A 51 25.26 3.06 -6.31
N LYS A 52 25.22 1.80 -5.86
CA LYS A 52 24.60 0.71 -6.62
C LYS A 52 23.09 0.91 -6.78
N LEU A 53 22.41 1.36 -5.75
CA LEU A 53 20.98 1.67 -5.81
C LEU A 53 20.69 2.88 -6.70
N SER A 54 21.53 3.93 -6.63
CA SER A 54 21.35 5.12 -7.46
C SER A 54 21.61 4.83 -8.93
N SER A 55 22.61 3.99 -9.27
CA SER A 55 22.85 3.58 -10.65
C SER A 55 21.71 2.71 -11.20
N MET A 56 21.20 1.77 -10.40
CA MET A 56 20.02 0.98 -10.76
C MET A 56 18.77 1.85 -10.95
N LYS A 57 18.62 2.91 -10.15
CA LYS A 57 17.49 3.84 -10.25
C LYS A 57 17.63 4.81 -11.42
N ALA A 58 18.85 5.23 -11.76
CA ALA A 58 19.11 6.16 -12.87
C ALA A 58 18.78 5.54 -14.23
N GLY A 59 19.01 4.23 -14.41
CA GLY A 59 18.64 3.50 -15.62
C GLY A 59 17.18 3.04 -15.69
N MET A 60 16.37 3.30 -14.66
CA MET A 60 15.01 2.80 -14.58
C MET A 60 13.99 3.81 -15.15
N PRO A 61 13.12 3.41 -16.10
CA PRO A 61 12.02 4.25 -16.54
C PRO A 61 11.13 4.68 -15.36
N LYS A 62 10.72 5.95 -15.33
CA LYS A 62 9.87 6.49 -14.24
C LYS A 62 8.62 5.65 -14.00
N GLU A 63 7.97 5.18 -15.08
CA GLU A 63 6.80 4.30 -14.97
C GLU A 63 7.08 2.96 -14.29
N LEU A 64 8.26 2.37 -14.52
CA LEU A 64 8.63 1.09 -13.91
C LEU A 64 8.88 1.29 -12.41
N SER A 65 9.57 2.37 -12.04
CA SER A 65 9.82 2.75 -10.65
C SER A 65 8.51 2.99 -9.88
N GLU A 66 7.54 3.68 -10.49
CA GLU A 66 6.22 3.89 -9.90
C GLU A 66 5.45 2.58 -9.74
N LYS A 67 5.47 1.70 -10.75
CA LYS A 67 4.84 0.37 -10.68
C LYS A 67 5.46 -0.50 -9.58
N VAL A 68 6.79 -0.49 -9.44
CA VAL A 68 7.51 -1.21 -8.39
C VAL A 68 7.16 -0.64 -7.02
N ARG A 69 7.14 0.70 -6.86
CA ARG A 69 6.75 1.36 -5.61
C ARG A 69 5.31 1.07 -5.22
N ALA A 70 4.39 1.06 -6.19
CA ALA A 70 2.99 0.71 -5.97
C ALA A 70 2.83 -0.75 -5.53
N ARG A 71 3.56 -1.67 -6.17
CA ARG A 71 3.56 -3.10 -5.78
C ARG A 71 4.18 -3.31 -4.40
N ALA A 72 5.30 -2.66 -4.10
CA ALA A 72 5.93 -2.73 -2.77
C ALA A 72 5.00 -2.17 -1.69
N LYS A 73 4.33 -1.04 -1.94
CA LYS A 73 3.36 -0.46 -1.00
C LYS A 73 2.19 -1.41 -0.73
N LYS A 74 1.67 -2.07 -1.78
CA LYS A 74 0.61 -3.07 -1.66
C LYS A 74 1.09 -4.34 -0.94
N ALA A 75 2.32 -4.77 -1.21
CA ALA A 75 2.92 -5.91 -0.52
C ALA A 75 3.12 -5.60 0.98
N HIS A 76 3.56 -4.40 1.34
CA HIS A 76 3.71 -3.98 2.73
C HIS A 76 2.37 -3.80 3.47
N SER A 77 1.35 -3.25 2.81
CA SER A 77 0.00 -3.17 3.41
C SER A 77 -0.60 -4.55 3.68
N ASP A 78 -0.32 -5.51 2.79
CA ASP A 78 -0.82 -6.89 2.90
C ASP A 78 0.07 -7.79 3.78
N ALA A 79 1.32 -7.41 4.04
CA ALA A 79 2.28 -8.21 4.80
C ALA A 79 1.85 -8.43 6.26
N HIS A 80 1.25 -7.40 6.88
CA HIS A 80 0.77 -7.45 8.26
C HIS A 80 -0.62 -8.08 8.41
N LEU A 81 -1.31 -8.36 7.29
CA LEU A 81 -2.64 -8.94 7.32
C LEU A 81 -2.57 -10.48 7.33
N PRO A 82 -3.31 -11.17 8.22
CA PRO A 82 -3.43 -12.62 8.17
C PRO A 82 -4.06 -13.08 6.84
N PRO A 83 -3.77 -14.30 6.38
CA PRO A 83 -4.16 -14.78 5.04
C PRO A 83 -5.67 -14.70 4.77
N MET A 84 -6.51 -14.86 5.79
CA MET A 84 -7.97 -14.65 5.72
C MET A 84 -8.34 -13.19 5.45
N ALA A 85 -7.73 -12.24 6.16
CA ALA A 85 -7.99 -10.82 5.97
C ALA A 85 -7.58 -10.32 4.58
N ARG A 86 -6.51 -10.88 3.99
CA ARG A 86 -6.13 -10.61 2.60
C ARG A 86 -7.20 -11.08 1.61
N LYS A 87 -7.82 -12.25 1.84
CA LYS A 87 -8.91 -12.77 0.99
C LYS A 87 -10.14 -11.87 1.09
N ILE A 88 -10.54 -11.49 2.31
CA ILE A 88 -11.69 -10.60 2.53
C ILE A 88 -11.47 -9.24 1.88
N ASN A 89 -10.27 -8.65 2.01
CA ASN A 89 -9.99 -7.34 1.43
C ASN A 89 -10.02 -7.37 -0.11
N ARG A 90 -9.56 -8.46 -0.74
CA ARG A 90 -9.71 -8.65 -2.20
C ARG A 90 -11.17 -8.75 -2.60
N ILE A 91 -11.97 -9.52 -1.87
CA ILE A 91 -13.41 -9.66 -2.12
C ILE A 91 -14.11 -8.31 -1.97
N GLN A 92 -13.81 -7.56 -0.91
CA GLN A 92 -14.35 -6.22 -0.68
C GLN A 92 -13.97 -5.25 -1.79
N SER A 93 -12.71 -5.27 -2.25
CA SER A 93 -12.27 -4.44 -3.37
C SER A 93 -12.95 -4.81 -4.70
N SER A 94 -13.29 -6.09 -4.88
CA SER A 94 -14.04 -6.56 -6.04
C SER A 94 -15.51 -6.14 -5.97
N LEU A 95 -16.14 -6.27 -4.80
CA LEU A 95 -17.52 -5.85 -4.52
C LEU A 95 -17.72 -4.34 -4.62
N GLY A 96 -16.71 -3.54 -4.22
CA GLY A 96 -16.75 -2.08 -4.33
C GLY A 96 -16.55 -1.54 -5.75
N SER A 97 -16.16 -2.40 -6.71
CA SER A 97 -16.04 -2.01 -8.11
C SER A 97 -17.43 -1.88 -8.76
N ARG A 98 -17.59 -0.97 -9.74
CA ARG A 98 -18.87 -0.76 -10.46
C ARG A 98 -19.42 -2.04 -11.08
N ARG A 99 -18.53 -2.95 -11.52
CA ARG A 99 -18.89 -4.27 -12.05
C ARG A 99 -19.35 -5.23 -10.95
N GLY A 100 -18.65 -5.25 -9.80
CA GLY A 100 -19.04 -6.06 -8.64
C GLY A 100 -20.39 -5.65 -8.07
N MET A 101 -20.67 -4.34 -8.02
CA MET A 101 -21.97 -3.82 -7.58
C MET A 101 -23.11 -4.25 -8.51
N MET A 102 -22.92 -4.21 -9.84
CA MET A 102 -23.93 -4.69 -10.78
C MET A 102 -24.16 -6.21 -10.66
N LEU A 103 -23.09 -7.01 -10.51
CA LEU A 103 -23.23 -8.45 -10.30
C LEU A 103 -24.00 -8.77 -9.02
N MET A 104 -23.72 -8.07 -7.93
CA MET A 104 -24.47 -8.21 -6.68
C MET A 104 -25.93 -7.81 -6.86
N GLN A 105 -26.22 -6.72 -7.57
CA GLN A 105 -27.59 -6.32 -7.87
C GLN A 105 -28.35 -7.38 -8.69
N ILE A 106 -27.71 -7.98 -9.70
CA ILE A 106 -28.29 -9.07 -10.50
C ILE A 106 -28.58 -10.28 -9.61
N VAL A 107 -27.64 -10.69 -8.77
CA VAL A 107 -27.82 -11.83 -7.85
C VAL A 107 -28.97 -11.57 -6.86
N ILE A 108 -29.05 -10.36 -6.31
CA ILE A 108 -30.15 -9.98 -5.41
C ILE A 108 -31.48 -10.01 -6.15
N PHE A 109 -31.55 -9.44 -7.35
CA PHE A 109 -32.77 -9.41 -8.16
C PHE A 109 -33.24 -10.83 -8.53
N LEU A 110 -32.30 -11.71 -8.90
CA LEU A 110 -32.57 -13.11 -9.22
C LEU A 110 -33.04 -13.89 -7.98
N GLY A 111 -32.44 -13.62 -6.82
CA GLY A 111 -32.88 -14.17 -5.54
C GLY A 111 -34.30 -13.73 -5.16
N VAL A 112 -34.64 -12.45 -5.37
CA VAL A 112 -35.99 -11.94 -5.16
C VAL A 112 -36.98 -12.58 -6.13
N LEU A 113 -36.62 -12.76 -7.40
CA LEU A 113 -37.46 -13.45 -8.39
C LEU A 113 -37.73 -14.91 -8.01
N VAL A 114 -36.70 -15.65 -7.60
CA VAL A 114 -36.84 -17.04 -7.14
C VAL A 114 -37.70 -17.11 -5.87
N PHE A 115 -37.49 -16.18 -4.94
CA PHE A 115 -38.31 -16.08 -3.73
C PHE A 115 -39.78 -15.79 -4.07
N LEU A 116 -40.04 -14.84 -4.96
CA LEU A 116 -41.39 -14.52 -5.42
C LEU A 116 -42.02 -15.71 -6.14
N TYR A 117 -41.29 -16.45 -6.98
CA TYR A 117 -41.79 -17.63 -7.68
C TYR A 117 -42.24 -18.74 -6.72
N ILE A 118 -41.45 -19.01 -5.68
CA ILE A 118 -41.79 -19.98 -4.63
C ILE A 118 -43.06 -19.55 -3.88
N PHE A 119 -43.21 -18.25 -3.62
CA PHE A 119 -44.35 -17.71 -2.88
C PHE A 119 -45.60 -17.49 -3.73
N THR A 120 -45.52 -17.21 -5.04
CA THR A 120 -46.69 -17.14 -5.94
C THR A 120 -47.37 -18.48 -6.12
N HIS A 121 -46.65 -19.58 -5.92
CA HIS A 121 -47.23 -20.92 -5.99
C HIS A 121 -48.08 -21.29 -4.75
N ARG A 122 -48.08 -20.44 -3.72
CA ARG A 122 -49.00 -20.48 -2.58
C ARG A 122 -49.85 -19.21 -2.61
N ASP A 123 -51.15 -19.32 -2.92
CA ASP A 123 -52.13 -18.22 -3.00
C ASP A 123 -52.11 -17.30 -1.77
N SER A 124 -51.20 -16.32 -1.77
CA SER A 124 -50.93 -15.48 -0.60
C SER A 124 -50.89 -14.03 -1.04
N ILE A 125 -51.83 -13.22 -0.53
CA ILE A 125 -51.90 -11.75 -0.66
C ILE A 125 -50.61 -11.02 -0.23
N VAL A 126 -49.73 -11.74 0.45
CA VAL A 126 -48.41 -11.27 0.87
C VAL A 126 -47.49 -10.97 -0.33
N VAL A 127 -47.64 -11.69 -1.45
CA VAL A 127 -46.80 -11.52 -2.64
C VAL A 127 -46.88 -10.11 -3.28
N PRO A 128 -48.06 -9.54 -3.59
CA PRO A 128 -48.13 -8.19 -4.17
C PRO A 128 -47.58 -7.11 -3.24
N PHE A 129 -47.70 -7.28 -1.91
CA PHE A 129 -47.11 -6.34 -0.95
C PHE A 129 -45.57 -6.34 -1.04
N PHE A 130 -44.94 -7.52 -1.07
CA PHE A 130 -43.49 -7.61 -1.22
C PHE A 130 -43.00 -7.16 -2.60
N MET A 131 -43.78 -7.32 -3.67
CA MET A 131 -43.50 -6.76 -5.00
C MET A 131 -43.43 -5.24 -4.97
N VAL A 132 -44.40 -4.57 -4.35
CA VAL A 132 -44.41 -3.10 -4.23
C VAL A 132 -43.22 -2.62 -3.40
N VAL A 133 -42.93 -3.28 -2.27
CA VAL A 133 -41.76 -2.95 -1.42
C VAL A 133 -40.44 -3.15 -2.17
N ALA A 134 -40.30 -4.23 -2.95
CA ALA A 134 -39.11 -4.50 -3.75
C ALA A 134 -38.91 -3.43 -4.84
N ILE A 135 -39.97 -3.02 -5.54
CA ILE A 135 -39.93 -1.96 -6.54
C ILE A 135 -39.54 -0.62 -5.90
N ILE A 136 -40.12 -0.28 -4.75
CA ILE A 136 -39.78 0.94 -4.00
C ILE A 136 -38.32 0.94 -3.57
N LEU A 137 -37.79 -0.19 -3.07
CA LEU A 137 -36.38 -0.33 -2.70
C LEU A 137 -35.46 -0.19 -3.91
N LEU A 138 -35.85 -0.76 -5.06
CA LEU A 138 -35.08 -0.67 -6.30
C LEU A 138 -35.03 0.78 -6.81
N ILE A 139 -36.16 1.49 -6.76
CA ILE A 139 -36.24 2.93 -7.08
C ILE A 139 -35.40 3.75 -6.10
N ALA A 140 -35.45 3.47 -4.79
CA ALA A 140 -34.64 4.17 -3.79
C ALA A 140 -33.14 3.96 -4.01
N VAL A 141 -32.72 2.76 -4.43
CA VAL A 141 -31.33 2.44 -4.76
C VAL A 141 -30.88 3.14 -6.05
N ILE A 142 -31.74 3.24 -7.06
CA ILE A 142 -31.46 3.98 -8.31
C ILE A 142 -31.37 5.49 -8.04
N LEU A 143 -32.27 6.02 -7.22
CA LEU A 143 -32.33 7.46 -6.88
C LEU A 143 -31.25 7.88 -5.89
N LYS A 144 -30.64 6.95 -5.15
CA LYS A 144 -29.48 7.21 -4.31
C LYS A 144 -28.28 7.53 -5.19
N LYS A 145 -28.22 8.79 -5.65
CA LYS A 145 -27.09 9.36 -6.40
C LYS A 145 -25.78 8.98 -5.69
N PRO A 146 -24.76 8.54 -6.42
CA PRO A 146 -23.45 8.31 -5.84
C PRO A 146 -22.98 9.65 -5.28
N HIS A 147 -22.85 9.72 -3.96
CA HIS A 147 -22.24 10.84 -3.28
C HIS A 147 -20.85 11.00 -3.91
N LYS A 148 -20.63 12.09 -4.66
CA LYS A 148 -19.32 12.45 -5.17
C LYS A 148 -18.41 12.55 -3.95
N THR A 149 -17.56 11.56 -3.73
CA THR A 149 -16.36 11.73 -2.92
C THR A 149 -15.49 12.71 -3.68
N GLY A 150 -15.47 13.95 -3.19
CA GLY A 150 -14.59 15.00 -3.68
C GLY A 150 -13.15 14.50 -3.70
N LYS A 151 -12.52 14.67 -4.85
CA LYS A 151 -11.09 14.90 -5.01
C LYS A 151 -10.95 16.13 -5.86
#